data_AF-A0ABD3WUY7-F1
#
_entry.id   AF-A0ABD3WUY7-F1
#
_cell.length_a   1.000
_cell.length_b   1.000
_cell.length_c   1.000
_cell.angle_alpha   90.00
_cell.angle_beta   90.00
_cell.angle_gamma   90.00
#
_symmetry.space_group_name_H-M   'P 1'
#
loop_
_entity.id
_entity.type
_entity.pdbx_description
1 polymer ?
#
loop_
_entity_poly.entity_id
_entity_poly.type
_entity_poly.pdbx_seq_one_letter_code
_entity_poly.pdbx_strand_id
1 'polypeptide(L)'
;MRTNFWIAVFAVCITKALCFCFIGEIQIEKKQLFSGQIRKYCEFEGIHVMTRAKFDNLDCLSCECSDSGLQCCGIGYGVRVIMPRSGCDVIQDGCDPLFVMAKDHTKLCDTGEPVL
;
A
#
# COMPACT_ATOMS: atom_id res chain seq x y z
N MET A 1 -25.69 -27.30 -19.64
CA MET A 1 -25.59 -27.07 -18.17
C MET A 1 -24.20 -26.56 -17.88
N ARG A 2 -24.11 -25.49 -17.06
CA ARG A 2 -22.97 -24.59 -16.90
C ARG A 2 -21.70 -25.31 -16.45
N THR A 3 -20.65 -25.16 -17.25
CA THR A 3 -19.25 -25.44 -16.91
C THR A 3 -18.77 -24.36 -15.92
N ASN A 4 -18.40 -24.78 -14.70
CA ASN A 4 -17.79 -23.93 -13.70
C ASN A 4 -16.33 -23.72 -14.05
N PHE A 5 -16.01 -22.54 -14.59
CA PHE A 5 -14.65 -22.12 -14.91
C PHE A 5 -14.11 -21.32 -13.72
N TRP A 6 -13.59 -22.01 -12.70
CA TRP A 6 -12.78 -21.39 -11.65
C TRP A 6 -11.35 -21.25 -12.18
N ILE A 7 -11.05 -20.15 -12.85
CA ILE A 7 -9.65 -19.76 -13.05
C ILE A 7 -9.18 -19.17 -11.73
N ALA A 8 -8.62 -20.02 -10.87
CA ALA A 8 -7.75 -19.56 -9.81
C ALA A 8 -6.50 -18.98 -10.50
N VAL A 9 -6.46 -17.66 -10.67
CA VAL A 9 -5.24 -16.96 -11.06
C VAL A 9 -4.29 -17.01 -9.87
N PHE A 10 -3.55 -18.11 -9.78
CA PHE A 10 -2.36 -18.19 -8.95
C PHE A 10 -1.28 -17.33 -9.60
N ALA A 11 -1.30 -16.04 -9.28
CA ALA A 11 -0.17 -15.16 -9.53
C ALA A 11 1.01 -15.67 -8.67
N VAL A 12 1.96 -16.28 -9.37
CA VAL A 12 3.19 -16.87 -8.89
C VAL A 12 4.02 -15.81 -8.14
N CYS A 13 3.93 -15.78 -6.80
CA CYS A 13 4.86 -15.05 -5.93
C CYS A 13 5.98 -15.99 -5.46
N ILE A 14 6.84 -16.41 -6.39
CA ILE A 14 8.06 -17.16 -6.08
C ILE A 14 9.19 -16.12 -5.95
N THR A 15 9.74 -15.99 -4.74
CA THR A 15 10.83 -15.10 -4.26
C THR A 15 10.37 -13.86 -3.49
N LYS A 16 10.75 -13.84 -2.21
CA LYS A 16 10.37 -12.87 -1.15
C LYS A 16 10.89 -11.44 -1.35
N ALA A 17 11.26 -11.04 -2.56
CA ALA A 17 11.96 -9.79 -2.83
C ALA A 17 11.22 -8.82 -3.75
N LEU A 18 10.10 -9.20 -4.39
CA LEU A 18 9.54 -8.41 -5.52
C LEU A 18 8.03 -8.16 -5.56
N CYS A 19 7.20 -8.59 -4.60
CA CYS A 19 5.75 -8.35 -4.69
C CYS A 19 5.10 -7.97 -3.35
N PHE A 20 5.27 -6.71 -2.94
CA PHE A 20 4.39 -6.08 -1.94
C PHE A 20 3.31 -5.21 -2.58
N CYS A 21 3.16 -5.29 -3.90
CA CYS A 21 2.09 -4.63 -4.62
C CYS A 21 1.02 -5.64 -5.02
N PHE A 22 -0.25 -5.31 -4.77
CA PHE A 22 -1.39 -5.99 -5.39
C PHE A 22 -2.17 -5.01 -6.27
N ILE A 23 -2.86 -5.57 -7.26
CA ILE A 23 -3.66 -4.82 -8.23
C ILE A 23 -5.10 -5.34 -8.14
N GLY A 24 -6.05 -4.43 -7.98
CA GLY A 24 -7.49 -4.69 -8.00
C GLY A 24 -8.14 -4.12 -9.25
N GLU A 25 -9.24 -4.74 -9.69
CA GLU A 25 -9.98 -4.30 -10.86
C GLU A 25 -10.79 -3.02 -10.60
N ILE A 26 -10.94 -2.19 -11.62
CA ILE A 26 -11.83 -1.04 -11.59
C ILE A 26 -13.29 -1.47 -11.76
N GLN A 27 -14.17 -0.94 -10.90
CA GLN A 27 -15.60 -1.16 -10.98
C GLN A 27 -16.28 0.01 -11.70
N ILE A 28 -17.30 -0.30 -12.49
CA ILE A 28 -18.06 0.68 -13.27
C ILE A 28 -19.53 0.61 -12.84
N GLU A 29 -19.98 1.59 -12.05
CA GLU A 29 -21.42 1.76 -11.83
C GLU A 29 -22.00 2.55 -13.00
N LYS A 30 -22.81 1.85 -13.80
CA LYS A 30 -23.80 2.49 -14.67
C LYS A 30 -25.05 2.78 -13.83
N LYS A 31 -25.00 3.78 -12.95
CA LYS A 31 -26.27 4.32 -12.45
C LYS A 31 -26.97 4.99 -13.63
N GLN A 32 -28.18 4.54 -13.95
CA GLN A 32 -29.12 5.29 -14.78
C GLN A 32 -29.55 6.56 -14.02
N LEU A 33 -28.59 7.46 -13.72
CA LEU A 33 -28.94 8.83 -13.43
C LEU A 33 -29.51 9.39 -14.74
N PHE A 34 -30.55 10.21 -14.61
CA PHE A 34 -31.21 10.93 -15.71
C PHE A 34 -30.25 11.71 -16.63
N SER A 35 -28.98 11.86 -16.21
CA SER A 35 -27.87 12.53 -16.90
C SER A 35 -26.89 11.59 -17.65
N GLY A 36 -27.06 10.27 -17.62
CA GLY A 36 -26.16 9.33 -18.31
C GLY A 36 -24.71 9.29 -17.80
N GLN A 37 -24.44 9.83 -16.61
CA GLN A 37 -23.08 9.83 -16.04
C GLN A 37 -22.67 8.41 -15.61
N ILE A 38 -21.59 7.92 -16.21
CA ILE A 38 -20.91 6.69 -15.81
C ILE A 38 -19.92 7.04 -14.70
N ARG A 39 -20.02 6.39 -13.54
CA ARG A 39 -19.06 6.56 -12.45
C ARG A 39 -18.15 5.34 -12.39
N LYS A 40 -16.84 5.59 -12.49
CA LYS A 40 -15.80 4.60 -12.27
C LYS A 40 -15.26 4.75 -10.85
N TYR A 41 -15.02 3.64 -10.18
CA TYR A 41 -14.45 3.61 -8.84
C TYR A 41 -13.69 2.31 -8.63
N CYS A 42 -12.81 2.28 -7.64
CA CYS A 42 -12.20 1.07 -7.14
C CYS A 42 -12.88 0.66 -5.83
N GLU A 43 -12.93 -0.63 -5.52
CA GLU A 43 -13.36 -1.11 -4.22
C GLU A 43 -12.12 -1.49 -3.40
N PHE A 44 -11.99 -0.93 -2.20
CA PHE A 44 -10.96 -1.27 -1.24
C PHE A 44 -11.61 -1.49 0.13
N GLU A 45 -11.53 -2.72 0.66
CA GLU A 45 -12.14 -3.10 1.95
C GLU A 45 -13.63 -2.74 2.08
N GLY A 46 -14.38 -2.84 0.98
CA GLY A 46 -15.80 -2.49 0.93
C GLY A 46 -16.09 -0.99 0.80
N ILE A 47 -15.06 -0.16 0.63
CA ILE A 47 -15.17 1.29 0.44
C ILE A 47 -15.01 1.63 -1.04
N HIS A 48 -15.88 2.50 -1.55
CA HIS A 48 -15.77 3.05 -2.90
C HIS A 48 -14.73 4.17 -2.95
N VAL A 49 -13.60 3.87 -3.59
CA VAL A 49 -12.51 4.81 -3.84
C VAL A 49 -12.69 5.42 -5.22
N MET A 50 -12.78 6.75 -5.30
CA MET A 50 -12.92 7.44 -6.59
C MET A 50 -11.62 7.35 -7.40
N THR A 51 -11.75 7.36 -8.72
CA THR A 51 -10.57 7.40 -9.60
C THR A 51 -9.72 8.65 -9.32
N ARG A 52 -8.42 8.48 -9.48
CA ARG A 52 -7.33 9.44 -9.14
C ARG A 52 -7.11 9.67 -7.65
N ALA A 53 -7.83 8.96 -6.77
CA ALA A 53 -7.53 9.00 -5.35
C ALA A 53 -6.23 8.24 -5.05
N LYS A 54 -5.42 8.81 -4.17
CA LYS A 54 -4.23 8.19 -3.58
C LYS A 54 -4.36 8.28 -2.07
N PHE A 55 -4.04 7.20 -1.36
CA PHE A 55 -4.16 7.13 0.09
C PHE A 55 -3.21 6.09 0.66
N ASP A 56 -2.78 6.31 1.90
CA ASP A 56 -2.00 5.36 2.66
C ASP A 56 -2.89 4.77 3.77
N ASN A 57 -2.71 3.48 4.09
CA ASN A 57 -3.47 2.80 5.13
C ASN A 57 -2.61 2.42 6.35
N LEU A 58 -3.27 1.93 7.40
CA LEU A 58 -2.62 1.51 8.65
C LEU A 58 -1.74 0.26 8.51
N ASP A 59 -1.93 -0.51 7.44
CA ASP A 59 -1.10 -1.68 7.10
C ASP A 59 0.15 -1.29 6.29
N CYS A 60 0.45 0.00 6.18
CA CYS A 60 1.59 0.53 5.45
C CYS A 60 1.54 0.15 3.98
N LEU A 61 0.35 0.30 3.38
CA LEU A 61 0.14 0.22 1.96
C LEU A 61 -0.15 1.62 1.43
N SER A 62 0.57 2.03 0.39
CA SER A 62 0.22 3.18 -0.44
C SER A 62 -0.60 2.71 -1.63
N CYS A 63 -1.83 3.19 -1.72
CA CYS A 63 -2.83 2.79 -2.68
C CYS A 63 -3.17 3.94 -3.65
N GLU A 64 -3.32 3.61 -4.93
CA GLU A 64 -3.77 4.50 -5.98
C GLU A 64 -4.91 3.85 -6.77
N CYS A 65 -6.07 4.50 -6.81
CA CYS A 65 -7.14 4.12 -7.73
C CYS A 65 -6.99 4.92 -9.03
N SER A 66 -6.62 4.23 -10.10
CA SER A 66 -6.44 4.81 -11.44
C SER A 66 -7.60 4.43 -12.37
N ASP A 67 -7.62 4.96 -13.59
CA ASP A 67 -8.54 4.49 -14.64
C ASP A 67 -8.31 3.01 -15.04
N SER A 68 -7.15 2.44 -14.67
CA SER A 68 -6.80 1.04 -14.91
C SER A 68 -7.15 0.09 -13.77
N GLY A 69 -7.47 0.60 -12.58
CA GLY A 69 -7.68 -0.24 -11.39
C GLY A 69 -7.03 0.33 -10.14
N LEU A 70 -7.19 -0.40 -9.05
CA LEU A 70 -6.53 -0.12 -7.79
C LEU A 70 -5.13 -0.73 -7.80
N GLN A 71 -4.13 0.03 -7.40
CA GLN A 71 -2.80 -0.50 -7.15
C GLN A 71 -2.40 -0.12 -5.73
N CYS A 72 -2.07 -1.11 -4.90
CA CYS A 72 -1.64 -0.88 -3.53
C CYS A 72 -0.29 -1.53 -3.32
N CYS A 73 0.69 -0.78 -2.81
CA CYS A 73 2.06 -1.19 -2.62
C CYS A 73 2.51 -0.98 -1.18
N GLY A 74 3.20 -1.95 -0.59
CA GLY A 74 3.84 -1.80 0.71
C GLY A 74 4.85 -0.64 0.74
N ILE A 75 4.77 0.16 1.79
CA ILE A 75 5.66 1.28 2.11
C ILE A 75 6.33 1.05 3.47
N GLY A 76 7.45 1.73 3.71
CA GLY A 76 8.05 1.81 5.04
C GLY A 76 8.96 0.65 5.48
N TYR A 77 9.09 0.48 6.79
CA TYR A 77 9.91 -0.60 7.38
C TYR A 77 9.33 -2.00 7.13
N GLY A 78 8.01 -2.11 6.93
CA GLY A 78 7.30 -3.37 6.71
C GLY A 78 7.79 -4.16 5.48
N VAL A 79 8.34 -3.47 4.48
CA VAL A 79 8.92 -4.11 3.29
C VAL A 79 10.37 -4.57 3.47
N ARG A 80 10.98 -4.40 4.67
CA ARG A 80 12.37 -4.79 5.01
C ARG A 80 13.44 -4.26 4.04
N VAL A 81 13.11 -3.26 3.23
CA VAL A 81 14.05 -2.63 2.29
C VAL A 81 15.00 -1.69 3.02
N ILE A 82 14.65 -1.29 4.24
CA ILE A 82 15.32 -0.24 5.00
C ILE A 82 16.22 -0.88 6.05
N MET A 83 17.53 -0.88 5.78
CA MET A 83 18.55 -1.34 6.73
C MET A 83 19.12 -0.15 7.51
N PRO A 84 19.25 -0.22 8.86
CA PRO A 84 19.93 0.81 9.61
C PRO A 84 21.39 0.95 9.17
N ARG A 85 21.88 2.19 9.18
CA ARG A 85 23.32 2.47 9.09
C ARG A 85 24.01 1.95 10.36
N SER A 86 25.30 1.60 10.25
CA SER A 86 26.10 1.21 11.43
C SER A 86 26.05 2.29 12.52
N GLY A 87 25.71 1.88 13.74
CA GLY A 87 25.54 2.78 14.88
C GLY A 87 24.13 3.36 15.03
N CYS A 88 23.19 3.00 14.14
CA CYS A 88 21.78 3.32 14.24
C CYS A 88 20.96 2.06 14.51
N ASP A 89 19.88 2.22 15.25
CA ASP A 89 18.78 1.26 15.31
C ASP A 89 17.57 1.84 14.56
N VAL A 90 16.71 0.97 14.05
CA VAL A 90 15.41 1.37 13.50
C VAL A 90 14.33 1.00 14.52
N ILE A 91 13.56 1.99 14.93
CA ILE A 91 12.32 1.83 15.66
C ILE A 91 11.18 1.94 14.65
N GLN A 92 10.21 1.03 14.75
CA GLN A 92 9.00 1.09 13.95
C GLN A 92 8.04 2.10 14.58
N ASP A 93 7.82 3.23 13.92
CA ASP A 93 6.83 4.24 14.29
C ASP A 93 5.75 4.36 13.21
N GLY A 94 4.71 3.52 13.34
CA GLY A 94 3.72 3.34 12.29
C GLY A 94 4.36 2.78 11.01
N CYS A 95 4.17 3.48 9.90
CA CYS A 95 4.69 3.11 8.59
C CYS A 95 6.04 3.72 8.27
N ASP A 96 6.43 4.78 8.97
CA ASP A 96 7.72 5.42 8.76
C ASP A 96 8.76 4.84 9.73
N PRO A 97 9.95 4.43 9.24
CA PRO A 97 11.03 4.01 10.13
C PRO A 97 11.62 5.22 10.84
N LEU A 98 11.70 5.15 12.17
CA LEU A 98 12.45 6.12 12.96
C LEU A 98 13.87 5.59 13.18
N PHE A 99 14.87 6.30 12.67
CA PHE A 99 16.27 5.96 12.90
C PHE A 99 16.79 6.67 14.14
N VAL A 100 17.22 5.89 15.13
CA VAL A 100 17.77 6.41 16.38
C VAL A 100 19.19 5.93 16.60
N MET A 101 19.98 6.64 17.41
CA MET A 101 21.33 6.20 17.72
C MET A 101 21.29 4.92 18.56
N ALA A 102 22.02 3.86 18.15
CA ALA A 102 22.04 2.58 18.87
C ALA A 102 22.56 2.69 20.32
N LYS A 103 23.31 3.76 20.62
CA LYS A 103 23.83 4.07 21.96
C LYS A 103 22.89 4.95 22.80
N ASP A 104 21.94 5.62 22.16
CA ASP A 104 21.03 6.58 22.78
C ASP A 104 19.76 6.72 21.94
N HIS A 105 18.74 5.92 22.24
CA HIS A 105 17.46 5.92 21.53
C HIS A 105 16.66 7.21 21.69
N THR A 106 17.12 8.15 22.53
CA THR A 106 16.49 9.48 22.66
C THR A 106 16.91 10.44 21.57
N LYS A 107 17.84 10.06 20.67
CA LYS A 107 18.35 10.92 19.60
C LYS A 107 18.18 10.30 18.22
N LEU A 108 17.78 11.13 17.26
CA LEU A 108 17.75 10.82 15.84
C LEU A 108 19.16 10.45 15.35
N CYS A 109 19.27 9.41 14.53
CA CYS A 109 20.58 8.95 14.08
C CYS A 109 21.24 9.88 13.05
N ASP A 110 20.44 10.55 12.21
CA ASP A 110 20.95 11.41 11.14
C ASP A 110 21.40 12.79 11.64
N THR A 111 20.70 13.34 12.63
CA THR A 111 20.93 14.71 13.13
C THR A 111 21.52 14.74 14.54
N GLY A 112 21.33 13.70 15.35
CA GLY A 112 21.67 13.70 16.78
C GLY A 112 20.73 14.55 17.65
N GLU A 113 19.66 15.08 17.07
CA GLU A 113 18.63 15.83 17.78
C GLU A 113 17.71 14.90 18.57
N PRO A 114 17.07 15.38 19.66
CA PRO A 114 16.16 14.57 20.43
C PRO A 114 14.96 14.09 19.61
N VAL A 115 14.56 12.84 19.84
CA VAL A 115 13.29 12.28 19.36
C VAL A 115 12.16 12.97 20.13
N LEU A 116 11.30 13.71 19.41
CA LEU A 116 10.15 14.44 19.96
C LEU A 116 8.93 13.54 20.15
#